data_AF-A0A973M5U1-F1
#
_entry.id   AF-A0A973M5U1-F1
#
_cell.length_a   1.000
_cell.length_b   1.000
_cell.length_c   1.000
_cell.angle_alpha   90.00
_cell.angle_beta   90.00
_cell.angle_gamma   90.00
#
_symmetry.space_group_name_H-M   'P 1'
#
loop_
_entity.id
_entity.type
_entity.pdbx_description
1 polymer ?
#
loop_
_entity_poly.entity_id
_entity_poly.type
_entity_poly.pdbx_seq_one_letter_code
_entity_poly.pdbx_strand_id
1 'polypeptide(L)'
;KTEGIKQALDTYGFDAAFGGARRDEEKSRAKERVFSFRDKNHRWNPKRQRPELWSLYNVKKKKAESIRVFPLSNWTELDVWQYILRERIEVVPLYFAAERPTVERDGLLIMVDDERMRLEPGEEVVSRMVRFRTLGCYPLSGAIESEADSIEDIIAELVSGTTSERQGRAIDRDAGSASMERKKQEGYF
;
A
#
# COMPACT_ATOMS: atom_id res chain seq x y z
N LYS A 1 12.05 -2.03 -6.99
CA LYS A 1 11.44 -0.89 -6.27
C LYS A 1 12.36 -0.36 -5.16
N THR A 2 12.81 -1.20 -4.23
CA THR A 2 13.64 -0.81 -3.07
C THR A 2 14.94 -0.09 -3.43
N GLU A 3 15.73 -0.62 -4.37
CA GLU A 3 17.02 0.00 -4.75
C GLU A 3 16.87 1.38 -5.39
N GLY A 4 15.85 1.59 -6.22
CA GLY A 4 15.62 2.91 -6.84
C GLY A 4 15.33 4.00 -5.81
N ILE A 5 14.56 3.69 -4.76
CA ILE A 5 14.29 4.65 -3.67
C ILE A 5 15.58 4.93 -2.88
N LYS A 6 16.38 3.91 -2.55
CA LYS A 6 17.67 4.11 -1.85
C LYS A 6 18.60 5.02 -2.65
N GLN A 7 18.78 4.72 -3.93
CA GLN A 7 19.63 5.50 -4.82
C GLN A 7 19.19 6.98 -4.88
N ALA A 8 17.88 7.25 -4.98
CA ALA A 8 17.38 8.61 -4.97
C ALA A 8 17.67 9.33 -3.64
N LEU A 9 17.45 8.67 -2.50
CA LEU A 9 17.72 9.26 -1.19
C LEU A 9 19.21 9.60 -1.00
N ASP A 10 20.11 8.72 -1.45
CA ASP A 10 21.55 8.95 -1.38
C ASP A 10 22.00 10.05 -2.35
N THR A 11 21.50 10.04 -3.58
CA THR A 11 21.89 11.00 -4.63
C THR A 11 21.51 12.43 -4.25
N TYR A 12 20.32 12.62 -3.68
CA TYR A 12 19.82 13.94 -3.30
C TYR A 12 20.08 14.29 -1.82
N GLY A 13 20.65 13.37 -1.04
CA GLY A 13 20.97 13.58 0.37
C GLY A 13 19.74 13.81 1.25
N PHE A 14 18.62 13.14 0.96
CA PHE A 14 17.38 13.33 1.71
C PHE A 14 17.46 12.72 3.12
N ASP A 15 17.20 13.57 4.10
CA ASP A 15 17.23 13.24 5.52
C ASP A 15 15.95 12.57 6.03
N ALA A 16 14.83 12.85 5.38
CA ALA A 16 13.53 12.28 5.69
C ALA A 16 12.72 12.03 4.41
N ALA A 17 11.87 11.01 4.43
CA ALA A 17 10.96 10.70 3.33
C ALA A 17 9.58 10.34 3.88
N PHE A 18 8.54 10.99 3.35
CA PHE A 18 7.16 10.67 3.68
C PHE A 18 6.68 9.44 2.90
N GLY A 19 6.00 8.54 3.59
CA GLY A 19 5.33 7.38 3.02
C GLY A 19 3.86 7.37 3.38
N GLY A 20 3.01 6.94 2.44
CA GLY A 20 1.57 6.83 2.62
C GLY A 20 1.09 5.54 3.29
N ALA A 21 1.98 4.75 3.89
CA ALA A 21 1.57 3.50 4.55
C ALA A 21 0.77 3.77 5.82
N ARG A 22 -0.20 2.89 6.10
CA ARG A 22 -1.12 2.99 7.23
C ARG A 22 -1.18 1.66 7.98
N ARG A 23 -1.54 1.70 9.27
CA ARG A 23 -1.53 0.51 10.14
C ARG A 23 -2.67 -0.46 9.84
N ASP A 24 -3.78 0.04 9.32
CA ASP A 24 -4.98 -0.75 8.97
C ASP A 24 -4.80 -1.54 7.65
N GLU A 25 -3.85 -1.13 6.79
CA GLU A 25 -3.62 -1.78 5.49
C GLU A 25 -3.30 -3.28 5.61
N GLU A 26 -2.56 -3.69 6.65
CA GLU A 26 -2.10 -5.07 6.81
C GLU A 26 -1.73 -5.37 8.27
N LYS A 27 -2.03 -6.59 8.76
CA LYS A 27 -1.78 -7.01 10.15
C LYS A 27 -0.32 -6.81 10.60
N SER A 28 0.64 -7.02 9.69
CA SER A 28 2.07 -6.87 9.97
C SER A 28 2.48 -5.42 10.27
N ARG A 29 1.68 -4.43 9.80
CA ARG A 29 1.91 -3.00 10.01
C ARG A 29 1.31 -2.46 11.30
N ALA A 30 0.51 -3.23 12.04
CA ALA A 30 -0.13 -2.77 13.27
C ALA A 30 0.85 -2.23 14.34
N LYS A 31 2.12 -2.66 14.31
CA LYS A 31 3.19 -2.22 15.22
C LYS A 31 4.08 -1.10 14.63
N GLU A 32 3.72 -0.55 13.48
CA GLU A 32 4.48 0.53 12.84
C GLU A 32 4.42 1.83 13.63
N ARG A 33 5.55 2.54 13.62
CA ARG A 33 5.71 3.87 14.22
C ARG A 33 5.54 4.93 13.14
N VAL A 34 5.16 6.14 13.56
CA VAL A 34 5.10 7.28 12.63
C VAL A 34 6.51 7.59 12.11
N PHE A 35 7.53 7.49 12.96
CA PHE A 35 8.94 7.71 12.64
C PHE A 35 9.72 6.40 12.67
N SER A 36 10.24 6.01 11.50
CA SER A 36 11.05 4.81 11.31
C SER A 36 12.48 5.20 10.94
N PHE A 37 13.40 5.01 11.88
CA PHE A 37 14.81 5.40 11.74
C PHE A 37 15.58 4.38 10.90
N ARG A 38 16.38 4.88 9.96
CA ARG A 38 17.25 4.09 9.08
C ARG A 38 18.70 4.50 9.27
N ASP A 39 19.60 3.52 9.30
CA ASP A 39 21.04 3.78 9.35
C ASP A 39 21.58 4.26 7.98
N LYS A 40 22.89 4.49 7.92
CA LYS A 40 23.59 4.93 6.70
C LYS A 40 23.51 3.96 5.52
N ASN A 41 23.14 2.71 5.77
CA ASN A 41 22.95 1.69 4.74
C ASN A 41 21.45 1.45 4.49
N HIS A 42 20.59 2.38 4.91
CA HIS A 42 19.13 2.31 4.91
C HIS A 42 18.52 1.15 5.70
N ARG A 43 19.27 0.50 6.59
CA ARG A 43 18.75 -0.65 7.35
C ARG A 43 17.95 -0.19 8.55
N TRP A 44 16.90 -0.94 8.84
CA TRP A 44 16.09 -0.76 10.05
C TRP A 44 16.65 -1.58 11.21
N ASN A 45 16.66 -0.98 12.41
CA ASN A 45 17.07 -1.66 13.64
C ASN A 45 16.01 -1.42 14.74
N PRO A 46 15.44 -2.49 15.34
CA PRO A 46 14.38 -2.37 16.35
C PRO A 46 14.82 -1.60 17.59
N LYS A 47 16.07 -1.81 18.04
CA LYS A 47 16.62 -1.17 19.25
C LYS A 47 16.85 0.33 19.08
N ARG A 48 16.84 0.82 17.84
CA ARG A 48 17.08 2.23 17.51
C ARG A 48 15.80 3.03 17.29
N GLN A 49 14.65 2.34 17.32
CA GLN A 49 13.35 2.99 17.23
C GLN A 49 13.00 3.62 18.57
N ARG A 50 12.26 4.73 18.51
CA ARG A 50 11.99 5.56 19.69
C ARG A 50 10.54 5.44 20.12
N PRO A 51 10.24 5.47 21.43
CA PRO A 51 8.89 5.68 21.90
C PRO A 51 8.30 6.98 21.33
N GLU A 52 7.04 6.91 20.93
CA GLU A 52 6.25 8.05 20.46
C GLU A 52 5.16 8.27 21.51
N LEU A 53 5.43 9.16 22.47
CA LEU A 53 4.53 9.42 23.58
C LEU A 53 3.67 10.64 23.24
N TRP A 54 2.34 10.50 23.32
CA TRP A 54 1.39 11.52 22.88
C TRP A 54 1.64 11.95 21.43
N SER A 55 1.79 13.25 21.19
CA SER A 55 2.17 13.84 19.89
C SER A 55 3.59 14.41 19.93
N LEU A 56 4.45 13.92 20.84
CA LEU A 56 5.84 14.33 20.98
C LEU A 56 6.74 13.36 20.24
N TYR A 57 7.42 13.87 19.21
CA TYR A 57 8.28 13.07 18.35
C TYR A 57 9.75 13.46 18.52
N ASN A 58 10.59 12.50 18.90
CA ASN A 58 12.03 12.70 18.95
C ASN A 58 12.64 12.41 17.58
N VAL A 59 12.85 13.45 16.77
CA VAL A 59 13.38 13.34 15.39
C VAL A 59 14.89 13.56 15.27
N LYS A 60 15.63 13.69 16.39
CA LYS A 60 17.09 13.90 16.35
C LYS A 60 17.78 12.75 15.61
N LYS A 61 18.66 12.98 14.65
CA LYS A 61 19.36 11.90 13.94
C LYS A 61 20.86 12.13 13.92
N LYS A 62 21.65 11.08 13.72
CA LYS A 62 23.09 11.23 13.46
C LYS A 62 23.31 11.61 11.99
N LYS A 63 24.53 12.06 11.68
CA LYS A 63 24.95 12.29 10.29
C LYS A 63 24.82 10.98 9.49
N ALA A 64 24.35 11.09 8.24
CA ALA A 64 24.05 9.97 7.34
C ALA A 64 22.92 9.02 7.77
N GLU A 65 22.19 9.31 8.86
CA GLU A 65 20.91 8.63 9.13
C GLU A 65 19.79 9.31 8.35
N SER A 66 18.79 8.52 7.97
CA SER A 66 17.56 9.00 7.37
C SER A 66 16.34 8.47 8.12
N ILE A 67 15.20 9.12 7.93
CA ILE A 67 13.96 8.80 8.60
C ILE A 67 12.89 8.51 7.54
N ARG A 68 12.06 7.49 7.76
CA ARG A 68 10.79 7.30 7.04
C ARG A 68 9.67 7.78 7.95
N VAL A 69 8.81 8.66 7.43
CA VAL A 69 7.74 9.29 8.19
C VAL A 69 6.40 8.88 7.58
N PHE A 70 5.46 8.46 8.42
CA PHE A 70 4.15 7.94 8.00
C PHE A 70 3.02 8.77 8.61
N PRO A 71 2.69 9.95 8.05
CA PRO A 71 1.72 10.87 8.63
C PRO A 71 0.31 10.26 8.76
N LEU A 72 -0.03 9.37 7.83
CA LEU A 72 -1.34 8.72 7.75
C LEU A 72 -1.41 7.42 8.59
N SER A 73 -0.41 7.13 9.43
CA SER A 73 -0.32 5.85 10.17
C SER A 73 -1.61 5.47 10.91
N ASN A 74 -2.36 6.46 11.41
CA ASN A 74 -3.58 6.27 12.19
C ASN A 74 -4.87 6.39 11.36
N TRP A 75 -4.77 6.65 10.06
CA TRP A 75 -5.92 6.79 9.18
C TRP A 75 -6.38 5.42 8.69
N THR A 76 -7.69 5.21 8.67
CA THR A 76 -8.34 4.08 8.02
C THR A 76 -8.56 4.36 6.54
N GLU A 77 -8.91 3.32 5.77
CA GLU A 77 -9.30 3.51 4.36
C GLU A 77 -10.48 4.46 4.22
N LEU A 78 -11.44 4.38 5.14
CA LEU A 78 -12.60 5.26 5.18
C LEU A 78 -12.17 6.73 5.38
N ASP A 79 -11.23 7.00 6.30
CA ASP A 79 -10.73 8.35 6.54
C ASP A 79 -10.08 8.94 5.28
N VAL A 80 -9.33 8.11 4.53
CA VAL A 80 -8.70 8.53 3.26
C VAL A 80 -9.76 8.93 2.24
N TRP A 81 -10.77 8.10 2.01
CA TRP A 81 -11.83 8.41 1.04
C TRP A 81 -12.68 9.60 1.44
N GLN A 82 -13.03 9.74 2.73
CA GLN A 82 -13.75 10.91 3.23
C GLN A 82 -12.96 12.19 3.02
N TYR A 83 -11.63 12.15 3.18
CA TYR A 83 -10.77 13.31 2.93
C TYR A 83 -10.65 13.63 1.44
N ILE A 84 -10.52 12.62 0.59
CA ILE A 84 -10.54 12.80 -0.88
C ILE A 84 -11.85 13.48 -1.31
N LEU A 85 -12.99 13.02 -0.79
CA LEU A 85 -14.30 13.62 -1.08
C LEU A 85 -14.36 15.07 -0.63
N ARG A 86 -14.00 15.33 0.63
CA ARG A 86 -14.06 16.66 1.25
C ARG A 86 -13.17 17.68 0.52
N GLU A 87 -11.95 17.29 0.21
CA GLU A 87 -10.96 18.17 -0.42
C GLU A 87 -10.98 18.11 -1.96
N ARG A 88 -11.89 17.30 -2.53
CA ARG A 88 -12.09 17.12 -3.98
C ARG A 88 -10.80 16.76 -4.72
N ILE A 89 -10.08 15.78 -4.18
CA ILE A 89 -8.82 15.29 -4.74
C ILE A 89 -9.13 14.37 -5.93
N GLU A 90 -8.48 14.60 -7.06
CA GLU A 90 -8.62 13.74 -8.24
C GLU A 90 -8.04 12.34 -7.97
N VAL A 91 -8.76 11.31 -8.45
CA VAL A 91 -8.39 9.90 -8.26
C VAL A 91 -8.34 9.18 -9.62
N VAL A 92 -7.44 8.21 -9.73
CA VAL A 92 -7.28 7.40 -10.95
C VAL A 92 -8.55 6.57 -11.22
N PRO A 93 -9.04 6.47 -12.47
CA PRO A 93 -10.28 5.77 -12.81
C PRO A 93 -10.35 4.28 -12.40
N LEU A 94 -9.21 3.62 -12.21
CA LEU A 94 -9.16 2.22 -11.76
C LEU A 94 -9.73 2.02 -10.35
N TYR A 95 -9.83 3.07 -9.54
CA TYR A 95 -10.47 2.96 -8.22
C TYR A 95 -12.00 2.84 -8.30
N PHE A 96 -12.61 3.26 -9.41
CA PHE A 96 -14.04 3.17 -9.66
C PHE A 96 -14.39 1.87 -10.38
N ALA A 97 -15.56 1.32 -10.04
CA ALA A 97 -16.14 0.18 -10.70
C ALA A 97 -16.34 0.47 -12.19
N ALA A 98 -15.91 -0.46 -13.03
CA ALA A 98 -16.24 -0.46 -14.45
C ALA A 98 -16.21 -1.90 -14.94
N GLU A 99 -16.94 -2.14 -16.02
CA GLU A 99 -16.92 -3.41 -16.71
C GLU A 99 -15.54 -3.62 -17.36
N ARG A 100 -14.82 -4.66 -16.90
CA ARG A 100 -13.45 -4.94 -17.33
C ARG A 100 -13.26 -6.42 -17.64
N PRO A 101 -12.47 -6.77 -18.68
CA PRO A 101 -12.09 -8.16 -18.93
C PRO A 101 -11.16 -8.65 -17.82
N THR A 102 -11.52 -9.77 -17.21
CA THR A 102 -10.79 -10.34 -16.08
C THR A 102 -10.63 -11.85 -16.21
N VAL A 103 -9.56 -12.37 -15.62
CA VAL A 103 -9.36 -13.81 -15.44
C VAL A 103 -9.19 -14.09 -13.95
N GLU A 104 -9.69 -15.23 -13.49
CA GLU A 104 -9.45 -15.70 -12.14
C GLU A 104 -8.22 -16.61 -12.11
N ARG A 105 -7.16 -16.18 -11.43
CA ARG A 105 -5.94 -16.96 -11.23
C ARG A 105 -5.61 -17.02 -9.75
N ASP A 106 -5.50 -18.23 -9.20
CA ASP A 106 -5.27 -18.45 -7.77
C ASP A 106 -6.29 -17.71 -6.88
N GLY A 107 -7.55 -17.58 -7.30
CA GLY A 107 -8.59 -16.85 -6.55
C GLY A 107 -8.36 -15.34 -6.48
N LEU A 108 -7.58 -14.77 -7.41
CA LEU A 108 -7.47 -13.33 -7.64
C LEU A 108 -8.09 -12.99 -8.99
N LEU A 109 -8.89 -11.92 -9.02
CA LEU A 109 -9.37 -11.35 -10.27
C LEU A 109 -8.27 -10.46 -10.86
N ILE A 110 -7.70 -10.87 -11.98
CA ILE A 110 -6.65 -10.12 -12.68
C ILE A 110 -7.26 -9.50 -13.93
N MET A 111 -7.12 -8.18 -14.07
CA MET A 111 -7.56 -7.46 -15.26
C MET A 111 -6.64 -7.77 -16.44
N VAL A 112 -7.25 -8.10 -17.57
CA VAL A 112 -6.55 -8.35 -18.83
C VAL A 112 -6.52 -7.05 -19.61
N ASP A 113 -5.39 -6.35 -19.63
CA ASP A 113 -5.28 -4.99 -20.18
C ASP A 113 -4.42 -4.93 -21.44
N ASP A 114 -3.35 -5.74 -21.50
CA ASP A 114 -2.46 -5.78 -22.65
C ASP A 114 -1.75 -7.12 -22.85
N GLU A 115 -0.93 -7.19 -23.90
CA GLU A 115 -0.21 -8.39 -24.35
C GLU A 115 0.84 -8.93 -23.36
N ARG A 116 1.20 -8.16 -22.31
CA ARG A 116 2.14 -8.63 -21.29
C ARG A 116 1.55 -9.77 -20.46
N MET A 117 0.22 -9.84 -20.38
CA MET A 117 -0.47 -10.91 -19.68
C MET A 117 -0.73 -12.09 -20.61
N ARG A 118 -0.04 -13.20 -20.35
CA ARG A 118 -0.28 -14.46 -21.01
C ARG A 118 -1.26 -15.29 -20.20
N LEU A 119 -2.31 -15.75 -20.86
CA LEU A 119 -3.28 -16.68 -20.28
C LEU A 119 -2.64 -18.06 -20.13
N GLU A 120 -2.93 -18.71 -19.01
CA GLU A 120 -2.58 -20.10 -18.76
C GLU A 120 -3.60 -21.05 -19.42
N PRO A 121 -3.23 -22.30 -19.71
CA PRO A 121 -4.17 -23.25 -20.31
C PRO A 121 -5.44 -23.42 -19.46
N GLY A 122 -6.60 -23.17 -20.06
CA GLY A 122 -7.90 -23.28 -19.39
C GLY A 122 -8.40 -21.98 -18.72
N GLU A 123 -7.64 -20.90 -18.79
CA GLU A 123 -8.10 -19.59 -18.33
C GLU A 123 -9.11 -18.96 -19.31
N GLU A 124 -10.26 -18.56 -18.77
CA GLU A 124 -11.30 -17.85 -19.53
C GLU A 124 -11.36 -16.39 -19.11
N VAL A 125 -11.36 -15.50 -20.11
CA VAL A 125 -11.57 -14.07 -19.89
C VAL A 125 -13.06 -13.81 -19.78
N VAL A 126 -13.47 -13.29 -18.63
CA VAL A 126 -14.86 -12.95 -18.33
C VAL A 126 -14.95 -11.47 -17.99
N SER A 127 -15.93 -10.80 -18.59
CA SER A 127 -16.25 -9.40 -18.28
C SER A 127 -16.89 -9.33 -16.90
N ARG A 128 -16.32 -8.52 -15.99
CA ARG A 128 -16.84 -8.32 -14.64
C ARG A 128 -16.86 -6.84 -14.28
N MET A 129 -17.86 -6.42 -13.52
CA MET A 129 -17.87 -5.10 -12.89
C MET A 129 -16.91 -5.12 -11.71
N VAL A 130 -15.74 -4.51 -11.87
CA VAL A 130 -14.66 -4.58 -10.87
C VAL A 130 -14.03 -3.24 -10.61
N ARG A 131 -13.40 -3.05 -9.45
CA ARG A 131 -12.54 -1.91 -9.11
C ARG A 131 -11.27 -2.37 -8.39
N PHE A 132 -10.32 -1.45 -8.19
CA PHE A 132 -9.09 -1.74 -7.47
C PHE A 132 -9.00 -0.96 -6.16
N ARG A 133 -8.82 -1.67 -5.04
CA ARG A 133 -8.57 -1.04 -3.73
C ARG A 133 -7.11 -0.64 -3.54
N THR A 134 -6.17 -1.36 -4.17
CA THR A 134 -4.76 -0.97 -4.21
C THR A 134 -4.17 -1.13 -5.60
N LEU A 135 -3.34 -0.17 -6.01
CA LEU A 135 -2.65 -0.22 -7.29
C LEU A 135 -1.16 -0.54 -7.09
N GLY A 136 -0.70 -1.59 -7.77
CA GLY A 136 0.67 -2.10 -7.72
C GLY A 136 1.32 -2.09 -9.11
N CYS A 137 2.23 -3.04 -9.34
CA CYS A 137 2.65 -3.31 -10.72
C CYS A 137 1.59 -4.20 -11.38
N TYR A 138 1.37 -3.99 -12.67
CA TYR A 138 0.70 -4.96 -13.52
C TYR A 138 1.57 -6.21 -13.68
N PRO A 139 1.02 -7.45 -13.70
CA PRO A 139 -0.38 -7.85 -13.47
C PRO A 139 -0.68 -8.27 -12.01
N LEU A 140 0.09 -7.78 -11.03
CA LEU A 140 0.07 -8.26 -9.64
C LEU A 140 -0.97 -7.55 -8.73
N SER A 141 -1.91 -6.82 -9.31
CA SER A 141 -2.95 -6.11 -8.57
C SER A 141 -4.27 -6.84 -8.76
N GLY A 142 -4.79 -7.44 -7.69
CA GLY A 142 -6.11 -8.08 -7.72
C GLY A 142 -7.22 -7.03 -7.71
N ALA A 143 -8.12 -7.14 -8.67
CA ALA A 143 -9.37 -6.41 -8.69
C ALA A 143 -10.36 -7.06 -7.70
N ILE A 144 -11.39 -6.30 -7.34
CA ILE A 144 -12.54 -6.80 -6.57
C ILE A 144 -13.81 -6.50 -7.35
N GLU A 145 -14.80 -7.38 -7.27
CA GLU A 145 -16.14 -7.08 -7.77
C GLU A 145 -16.76 -5.98 -6.91
N SER A 146 -17.38 -5.00 -7.56
CA SER A 146 -17.95 -3.82 -6.92
C SER A 146 -18.83 -3.07 -7.92
N GLU A 147 -19.87 -2.40 -7.42
CA GLU A 147 -20.70 -1.48 -8.22
C GLU A 147 -20.35 0.00 -7.96
N ALA A 148 -19.35 0.27 -7.13
CA ALA A 148 -19.01 1.63 -6.71
C ALA A 148 -18.27 2.43 -7.80
N ASP A 149 -19.01 3.21 -8.59
CA ASP A 149 -18.48 4.01 -9.71
C ASP A 149 -18.17 5.48 -9.35
N SER A 150 -18.50 5.90 -8.11
CA SER A 150 -18.19 7.22 -7.56
C SER A 150 -17.47 7.16 -6.21
N ILE A 151 -16.96 8.30 -5.72
CA ILE A 151 -16.31 8.37 -4.39
C ILE A 151 -17.34 8.09 -3.29
N GLU A 152 -18.54 8.63 -3.43
CA GLU A 152 -19.67 8.43 -2.53
C GLU A 152 -20.05 6.95 -2.43
N ASP A 153 -20.10 6.24 -3.56
CA ASP A 153 -20.40 4.81 -3.56
C ASP A 153 -19.28 3.99 -2.93
N ILE A 154 -18.01 4.36 -3.14
CA ILE A 154 -16.88 3.71 -2.47
C ILE A 154 -17.00 3.89 -0.95
N ILE A 155 -17.34 5.09 -0.48
CA ILE A 155 -17.56 5.36 0.94
C ILE A 155 -18.73 4.52 1.48
N ALA A 156 -19.85 4.47 0.75
CA ALA A 156 -21.01 3.66 1.15
C ALA A 156 -20.66 2.16 1.23
N GLU A 157 -19.93 1.65 0.24
CA GLU A 157 -19.43 0.27 0.22
C GLU A 157 -18.55 -0.01 1.45
N LEU A 158 -17.60 0.88 1.77
CA LEU A 158 -16.68 0.72 2.89
C LEU A 158 -17.38 0.76 4.26
N VAL A 159 -18.43 1.57 4.41
CA VAL A 159 -19.23 1.62 5.64
C VAL A 159 -20.02 0.32 5.84
N SER A 160 -20.45 -0.32 4.75
CA SER A 160 -21.21 -1.58 4.79
C SER A 160 -20.32 -2.84 4.83
N GLY A 161 -19.08 -2.74 4.38
CA GLY A 161 -18.14 -3.85 4.23
C GLY A 161 -17.36 -4.21 5.49
N THR A 162 -16.86 -5.46 5.56
CA THR A 162 -16.01 -5.96 6.66
C THR A 162 -14.62 -6.44 6.19
N THR A 163 -14.27 -6.24 4.92
CA THR A 163 -13.04 -6.76 4.30
C THR A 163 -11.92 -5.72 4.29
N SER A 164 -10.68 -6.14 4.54
CA SER A 164 -9.51 -5.25 4.55
C SER A 164 -9.01 -4.88 3.16
N GLU A 165 -8.45 -3.67 3.00
CA GLU A 165 -7.98 -3.10 1.72
C GLU A 165 -7.06 -4.00 0.88
N ARG A 166 -6.09 -4.68 1.52
CA ARG A 166 -5.05 -5.45 0.81
C ARG A 166 -5.36 -6.93 0.61
N GLN A 167 -6.59 -7.38 0.88
CA GLN A 167 -6.94 -8.79 0.79
C GLN A 167 -6.71 -9.39 -0.62
N GLY A 168 -6.73 -8.57 -1.69
CA GLY A 168 -6.53 -8.97 -3.09
C GLY A 168 -5.08 -8.97 -3.61
N ARG A 169 -4.05 -8.83 -2.77
CA ARG A 169 -2.64 -8.86 -3.25
C ARG A 169 -2.02 -10.24 -3.14
N ALA A 170 -1.51 -10.76 -4.28
CA ALA A 170 -0.76 -12.02 -4.32
C ALA A 170 0.45 -12.04 -3.37
N ILE A 171 1.13 -10.89 -3.21
CA ILE A 171 2.36 -10.74 -2.42
C ILE A 171 2.12 -10.91 -0.90
N ASP A 172 0.88 -10.71 -0.44
CA ASP A 172 0.56 -10.67 0.99
C ASP A 172 0.12 -12.05 1.52
N ARG A 173 -0.09 -13.04 0.64
CA ARG A 173 -0.43 -14.42 1.04
C ARG A 173 0.73 -15.19 1.70
N ASP A 174 1.97 -14.77 1.48
CA ASP A 174 3.19 -15.48 1.92
C ASP A 174 3.91 -14.90 3.15
N ALA A 175 3.37 -13.87 3.81
CA ALA A 175 4.21 -13.02 4.66
C ALA A 175 3.57 -12.63 6.01
N GLY A 176 3.72 -13.48 7.02
CA GLY A 176 3.49 -13.09 8.42
C GLY A 176 4.41 -11.94 8.90
N SER A 177 4.26 -11.51 10.15
CA SER A 177 4.99 -10.36 10.73
C SER A 177 6.52 -10.44 10.59
N ALA A 178 7.10 -11.64 10.57
CA ALA A 178 8.53 -11.87 10.39
C ALA A 178 9.05 -11.44 8.99
N SER A 179 8.20 -11.50 7.96
CA SER A 179 8.55 -11.11 6.60
C SER A 179 8.72 -9.60 6.45
N MET A 180 7.90 -8.80 7.15
CA MET A 180 7.97 -7.34 7.08
C MET A 180 9.20 -6.77 7.80
N GLU A 181 9.59 -7.32 8.94
CA GLU A 181 10.83 -6.91 9.61
C GLU A 181 12.06 -7.16 8.72
N ARG A 182 12.09 -8.32 8.04
CA ARG A 182 13.16 -8.67 7.10
C ARG A 182 13.18 -7.72 5.90
N LYS A 183 12.03 -7.46 5.27
CA LYS A 183 11.88 -6.46 4.20
C LYS A 183 12.41 -5.09 4.63
N LYS A 184 12.13 -4.65 5.87
CA LYS A 184 12.64 -3.36 6.40
C LYS A 184 14.14 -3.37 6.64
N GLN A 185 14.73 -4.48 7.10
CA GLN A 185 16.18 -4.61 7.20
C GLN A 185 16.85 -4.52 5.82
N GLU A 186 16.17 -5.01 4.78
CA GLU A 186 16.58 -4.90 3.38
C GLU A 186 16.30 -3.52 2.76
N GLY A 187 15.70 -2.59 3.52
CA GLY A 187 15.48 -1.20 3.13
C GLY A 187 14.11 -0.91 2.50
N TYR A 188 13.16 -1.84 2.59
CA TYR A 188 11.76 -1.59 2.24
C TYR A 188 11.15 -0.49 3.13
N PHE A 189 10.20 0.25 2.55
CA PHE A 189 9.52 1.39 3.16
C PHE A 189 8.58 0.94 4.28
#